data_AF-A0A6G2QH78-F1
#
_entry.id   AF-A0A6G2QH78-F1
#
_cell.length_a   1.000
_cell.length_b   1.000
_cell.length_c   1.000
_cell.angle_alpha   90.00
_cell.angle_beta   90.00
_cell.angle_gamma   90.00
#
_symmetry.space_group_name_H-M   'P 1'
#
loop_
_entity.id
_entity.type
_entity.pdbx_description
1 polymer ?
#
loop_
_entity_poly.entity_id
_entity_poly.type
_entity_poly.pdbx_seq_one_letter_code
_entity_poly.pdbx_strand_id
1 'polypeptide(L)' 'MSTTPETLRWYGDGYPSTDPAGIHQALTRVEQPCFIVSTAQGAGAAAGGTAAAGGDGPAVLAAVPALPP' A
#
# COMPACT_ATOMS: atom_id res chain seq x y z
N MET A 1 24.32 12.95 -12.98
CA MET A 1 22.97 12.48 -13.39
C MET A 1 22.26 12.07 -12.11
N SER A 2 21.35 12.90 -11.60
CA SER A 2 20.60 12.57 -10.39
C SER A 2 19.43 11.70 -10.81
N THR A 3 19.48 10.40 -10.53
CA THR A 3 18.31 9.53 -10.67
C THR A 3 17.36 9.89 -9.54
N THR A 4 16.33 10.70 -9.81
CA THR A 4 15.22 10.82 -8.86
C THR A 4 14.65 9.42 -8.70
N PRO A 5 14.68 8.82 -7.49
CA PRO A 5 14.11 7.50 -7.31
C PRO A 5 12.63 7.57 -7.68
N GLU A 6 12.22 6.78 -8.67
CA GLU A 6 10.82 6.69 -9.06
C GLU A 6 10.03 6.21 -7.85
N THR A 7 9.07 7.02 -7.42
CA THR A 7 8.21 6.68 -6.28
C THR A 7 7.39 5.46 -6.65
N LEU A 8 7.43 4.44 -5.79
CA LEU A 8 6.57 3.28 -5.93
C LEU A 8 5.10 3.67 -5.76
N ARG A 9 4.24 3.12 -6.59
CA ARG A 9 2.80 3.36 -6.66
C ARG A 9 2.09 2.03 -6.43
N TRP A 10 1.05 2.05 -5.60
CA TRP A 10 0.25 0.86 -5.30
C TRP A 10 -0.86 0.66 -6.32
N TYR A 11 -1.11 -0.61 -6.67
CA TYR A 11 -2.17 -1.04 -7.57
C TYR A 11 -2.82 -2.31 -7.01
N GLY A 12 -4.15 -2.35 -6.99
CA GLY A 12 -4.91 -3.51 -6.54
C GLY A 12 -6.40 -3.30 -6.68
N ASP A 13 -7.17 -4.31 -6.30
CA ASP A 13 -8.63 -4.22 -6.31
C ASP A 13 -9.13 -3.38 -5.12
N GLY A 14 -9.99 -2.41 -5.42
CA GLY A 14 -10.48 -1.45 -4.43
C GLY A 14 -9.50 -0.31 -4.14
N TYR A 15 -9.84 0.54 -3.17
CA TYR A 15 -8.99 1.64 -2.72
C TYR A 15 -8.50 1.37 -1.28
N PRO A 16 -7.26 1.77 -0.92
CA PRO A 16 -6.76 1.61 0.44
C PRO A 16 -7.67 2.28 1.47
N SER A 17 -7.97 1.57 2.56
CA SER A 17 -8.78 2.14 3.64
C SER A 17 -7.96 3.16 4.42
N THR A 18 -8.61 4.27 4.78
CA THR A 18 -8.04 5.37 5.59
C THR A 18 -8.73 5.50 6.94
N ASP A 19 -9.78 4.71 7.19
CA ASP A 19 -10.46 4.68 8.48
C ASP A 19 -9.83 3.63 9.41
N PRO A 20 -9.85 3.84 10.75
CA PRO A 20 -9.18 2.93 11.68
C PRO A 20 -9.65 1.46 11.59
N ALA A 21 -10.93 1.22 11.31
CA ALA A 21 -11.48 -0.13 11.28
C ALA A 21 -11.01 -0.88 10.02
N GLY A 22 -11.04 -0.23 8.86
CA GLY A 22 -10.54 -0.81 7.62
C GLY A 22 -9.01 -0.94 7.58
N ILE A 23 -8.27 -0.01 8.20
CA ILE A 23 -6.82 -0.16 8.41
C ILE A 23 -6.54 -1.40 9.25
N HIS A 24 -7.23 -1.55 10.39
CA HIS A 24 -7.07 -2.73 11.23
C HIS A 24 -7.41 -4.02 10.46
N GLN A 25 -8.50 -4.02 9.69
CA GLN A 25 -8.87 -5.16 8.86
C GLN A 25 -7.79 -5.51 7.83
N ALA A 26 -7.21 -4.53 7.14
CA ALA A 26 -6.13 -4.75 6.20
C ALA A 26 -4.90 -5.37 6.88
N LEU A 27 -4.52 -4.88 8.07
CA LEU A 27 -3.38 -5.39 8.84
C LEU A 27 -3.59 -6.83 9.35
N THR A 28 -4.84 -7.27 9.56
CA THR A 28 -5.13 -8.64 10.01
C THR A 28 -5.04 -9.70 8.90
N ARG A 29 -5.03 -9.31 7.62
CA ARG A 29 -4.93 -10.23 6.47
C ARG A 29 -3.46 -10.58 6.19
N VAL A 30 -2.85 -11.24 7.16
CA VAL A 30 -1.40 -11.53 7.20
C VAL A 30 -0.93 -12.44 6.07
N GLU A 31 -1.85 -13.24 5.51
CA GLU A 31 -1.63 -14.11 4.35
C GLU A 31 -1.49 -13.34 3.02
N GLN A 32 -1.70 -12.02 3.02
CA GLN A 32 -1.52 -11.14 1.88
C GLN A 32 -0.43 -10.10 2.18
N PRO A 33 0.30 -9.60 1.16
CA PRO A 33 1.18 -8.46 1.36
C PRO A 33 0.35 -7.25 1.82
N CYS A 34 0.90 -6.45 2.73
CA CYS A 34 0.26 -5.24 3.20
C CYS A 34 1.06 -4.02 2.77
N PHE A 35 0.35 -2.99 2.29
CA PHE A 35 0.94 -1.73 1.83
C PHE A 35 0.36 -0.58 2.63
N ILE A 36 1.24 0.28 3.12
CA ILE A 36 0.89 1.59 3.67
C ILE A 36 1.15 2.61 2.58
N VAL A 37 0.15 3.43 2.27
CA VAL A 37 0.21 4.40 1.17
C VAL A 37 -0.17 5.80 1.62
N SER A 38 0.27 6.80 0.87
CA SER A 38 -0.17 8.19 1.01
C SER A 38 -1.43 8.41 0.19
N THR A 39 -2.52 8.76 0.87
CA THR A 39 -3.82 9.14 0.27
C THR A 39 -4.10 10.62 0.52
N ALA A 40 -5.17 11.17 -0.07
CA ALA A 40 -5.57 12.56 0.16
C ALA A 40 -6.03 12.80 1.62
N GLN A 41 -6.46 11.75 2.32
CA GLN A 41 -6.95 11.78 3.70
C GLN A 41 -5.86 11.46 4.73
N GLY A 42 -4.62 11.20 4.29
CA GLY A 42 -3.50 10.78 5.14
C GLY A 42 -3.01 9.38 4.78
N ALA A 43 -2.46 8.65 5.76
CA ALA A 43 -2.00 7.28 5.54
C ALA A 43 -3.20 6.33 5.39
N GLY A 44 -3.15 5.45 4.39
CA GLY A 44 -4.09 4.36 4.21
C GLY A 44 -3.39 3.01 4.15
N ALA A 45 -4.14 1.93 4.38
CA ALA A 45 -3.65 0.56 4.31
C ALA A 45 -4.44 -0.27 3.30
N ALA A 46 -3.73 -1.13 2.57
CA ALA A 46 -4.31 -2.12 1.68
C ALA A 46 -3.67 -3.49 1.91
N ALA A 47 -4.50 -4.53 1.91
CA ALA A 47 -4.06 -5.92 1.86
C ALA A 47 -4.19 -6.42 0.42
N GLY A 48 -3.14 -7.06 -0.08
CA GLY A 48 -3.02 -7.47 -1.47
C GLY A 48 -2.58 -6.33 -2.39
N GLY A 49 -2.64 -6.60 -3.70
CA GLY A 49 -2.12 -5.71 -4.73
C GLY A 49 -0.61 -5.79 -4.90
N THR A 50 -0.05 -4.80 -5.57
CA THR A 50 1.35 -4.73 -5.99
C THR A 50 1.87 -3.29 -5.94
N ALA A 51 3.17 -3.14 -5.71
CA ALA A 51 3.88 -1.87 -5.80
C ALA A 51 4.80 -1.87 -7.02
N ALA A 52 4.64 -0.89 -7.90
CA ALA A 52 5.47 -0.72 -9.09
C ALA A 52 5.95 0.74 -9.22
N ALA A 53 7.08 0.95 -9.89
CA ALA A 53 7.59 2.28 -10.16
C ALA A 53 6.67 3.04 -11.14
N GLY A 54 6.35 4.29 -10.83
CA GLY A 54 5.57 5.16 -11.71
C GLY A 54 4.07 4.83 -11.78
N GLY A 55 3.33 5.70 -12.48
CA GLY A 55 1.86 5.69 -12.67
C GLY A 55 1.06 6.41 -11.58
N ASP A 56 -0.27 6.23 -11.58
CA ASP A 56 -1.22 7.13 -10.91
C ASP A 56 -1.76 6.60 -9.57
N GLY A 57 -1.27 5.46 -9.10
CA GLY A 57 -1.63 4.90 -7.80
C GLY A 57 -1.18 5.78 -6.61
N PRO A 58 -1.73 5.56 -5.41
CA PRO A 58 -1.24 6.23 -4.22
C PRO A 58 0.23 5.83 -3.94
N ALA A 59 1.03 6.78 -3.45
CA ALA A 59 2.45 6.56 -3.21
C ALA A 59 2.65 5.54 -2.07
N VAL A 60 3.49 4.53 -2.27
CA VAL A 60 3.82 3.55 -1.24
C VAL A 60 4.78 4.16 -0.24
N LEU A 61 4.40 4.14 1.03
CA LEU A 61 5.19 4.60 2.18
C LEU A 61 5.91 3.44 2.86
N ALA A 62 5.25 2.29 2.96
CA ALA A 62 5.82 1.05 3.47
C ALA A 62 5.13 -0.16 2.86
N ALA A 63 5.83 -1.30 2.83
CA ALA A 63 5.28 -2.57 2.38
C ALA A 63 5.83 -3.71 3.24
N VAL A 64 4.99 -4.70 3.52
CA VAL A 64 5.35 -5.94 4.22
C VAL A 64 4.86 -7.11 3.37
N PRO A 65 5.71 -8.11 3.07
CA PRO A 65 5.28 -9.30 2.34
C PRO A 65 4.29 -10.13 3.17
N ALA A 66 3.54 -11.02 2.51
CA ALA A 66 2.70 -11.99 3.19
C ALA A 66 3.53 -12.81 4.20
N LEU A 67 2.97 -13.02 5.38
CA LEU A 67 3.61 -13.81 6.42
C LEU A 67 3.39 -15.31 6.16
N PRO A 68 4.42 -16.15 6.38
CA PRO A 68 4.23 -17.59 6.37
C PRO A 68 3.35 -18.04 7.56
N PRO A 69 2.67 -19.19 7.44
CA PRO A 69 1.86 -19.76 8.52
C PRO A 69 2.69 -20.17 9.74
#